data_AF-A0A3A5MNG3-F1
#
_entry.id   AF-A0A3A5MNG3-F1
#
_cell.length_a   1.000
_cell.length_b   1.000
_cell.length_c   1.000
_cell.angle_alpha   90.00
_cell.angle_beta   90.00
_cell.angle_gamma   90.00
#
_symmetry.space_group_name_H-M   'P 1'
#
loop_
_entity.id
_entity.type
_entity.pdbx_description
1 polymer ?
#
loop_
_entity_poly.entity_id
_entity_poly.type
_entity_poly.pdbx_seq_one_letter_code
_entity_poly.pdbx_strand_id
1 'polypeptide(L)'
;MWAFERANAQLREELAQLEERTRRRDILVDDEAVFEFYQRRIPPEVCSTKSFEGWWRKARLETPDLLTMTADALVDEDTPEIDEGVFPPSWQQGDQRLSLGYKFEPGAEDDGVTVQVPLALLARLSPHGFDWQVPGLRAELVTALIKSLPKNIRRNVVPAGDWAARLLAELPPQPGIVQTEPSDVPDQSFAATLAGLIQKLTYVPVTAVDFELDRVPAHLRPTFVVSDERGRTVAAGKELTELQRRLAPRARESVAKASAQIPTNAIERGGLTTWDFGELPRFLDTKIRGSQGENTIRGYPTLVDEGTSVAIRMMSTEAEQARALPRGVRRLLLLATPSPAAYVQQHLTGTEKLSLATSPYKNTAALFEDCLAAAVDDVLYRVRPDGQIFMKAEFDTIRDRVSGVVMDSMFETVGLVARILAAARIADKELKAATSMALLPAISDARGQLAGLIYPGFVSSTGLAQLRHLPRYLGGISARIPKLVDNPGRDRVWMNEAQAATARFETAGGTIPLQTDAAAHLVRARWMIEELRISLFAQELKAAESVSLQRIQKVLAV
;
A
#
# COMPACT_ATOMS: atom_id res chain seq x y z
N MET A 1 41.98 -29.47 -14.35
CA MET A 1 41.03 -28.94 -15.34
C MET A 1 41.79 -28.09 -16.34
N TRP A 2 41.79 -28.50 -17.61
CA TRP A 2 42.48 -27.82 -18.70
C TRP A 2 41.78 -26.50 -19.08
N ALA A 3 42.43 -25.64 -19.87
CA ALA A 3 41.85 -24.37 -20.28
C ALA A 3 40.61 -24.55 -21.17
N PHE A 4 40.66 -25.47 -22.14
CA PHE A 4 39.53 -25.78 -23.02
C PHE A 4 38.33 -26.33 -22.24
N GLU A 5 38.53 -27.12 -21.18
CA GLU A 5 37.43 -27.64 -20.35
C GLU A 5 36.63 -26.52 -19.68
N ARG A 6 37.32 -25.47 -19.20
CA ARG A 6 36.66 -24.29 -18.61
C ARG A 6 35.90 -23.49 -19.66
N ALA A 7 36.53 -23.27 -20.83
CA ALA A 7 35.90 -22.55 -21.93
C ALA A 7 34.64 -23.27 -22.44
N ASN A 8 34.71 -24.60 -22.60
CA ASN A 8 33.58 -25.39 -23.06
C ASN A 8 32.47 -25.47 -22.03
N ALA A 9 32.80 -25.58 -20.74
CA ALA A 9 31.80 -25.52 -19.67
C ALA A 9 31.08 -24.16 -19.64
N GLN A 10 31.84 -23.06 -19.80
CA GLN A 10 31.27 -21.71 -19.89
C GLN A 10 30.36 -21.55 -21.11
N LEU A 11 30.79 -21.99 -22.30
CA LEU A 11 29.97 -21.94 -23.51
C LEU A 11 28.66 -22.73 -23.36
N ARG A 12 28.71 -23.91 -22.75
CA ARG A 12 27.51 -24.72 -22.49
C ARG A 12 26.57 -24.04 -21.50
N GLU A 13 27.09 -23.38 -20.48
CA GLU A 13 26.28 -22.58 -19.54
C GLU A 13 25.64 -21.38 -20.25
N GLU A 14 26.36 -20.69 -21.13
CA GLU A 14 25.85 -19.59 -21.95
C GLU A 14 24.73 -20.06 -22.90
N LEU A 15 24.90 -21.20 -23.58
CA LEU A 15 23.88 -21.80 -24.44
C LEU A 15 22.63 -22.25 -23.65
N ALA A 16 22.80 -22.81 -22.45
CA ALA A 16 21.69 -23.16 -21.57
C ALA A 16 20.89 -21.92 -21.14
N GLN A 17 21.57 -20.82 -20.78
CA GLN A 17 20.92 -19.56 -20.46
C GLN A 17 20.19 -18.97 -21.68
N LEU A 18 20.73 -19.14 -22.88
CA LEU A 18 20.10 -18.72 -24.12
C LEU A 18 18.80 -19.49 -24.37
N GLU A 19 18.75 -20.81 -24.11
CA GLU A 19 17.51 -21.61 -24.18
C GLU A 19 16.44 -21.09 -23.23
N GLU A 20 16.81 -20.83 -21.98
CA GLU A 20 15.89 -20.35 -20.96
C GLU A 20 15.31 -18.98 -21.32
N ARG A 21 16.14 -18.07 -21.86
CA ARG A 21 15.74 -16.71 -22.28
C ARG A 21 14.86 -16.73 -23.53
N THR A 22 15.31 -17.42 -24.58
CA THR A 22 14.63 -17.46 -25.90
C THR A 22 13.48 -18.46 -25.96
N ARG A 23 13.33 -19.30 -24.93
CA ARG A 23 12.32 -20.35 -24.83
C ARG A 23 12.37 -21.33 -26.02
N ARG A 24 13.58 -21.66 -26.44
CA ARG A 24 13.90 -22.57 -27.55
C ARG A 24 14.74 -23.73 -26.99
N ARG A 25 14.29 -24.97 -27.16
CA ARG A 25 14.96 -26.21 -26.67
C ARG A 25 15.88 -26.85 -27.72
N ASP A 26 16.02 -26.19 -28.84
CA ASP A 26 16.78 -26.58 -30.02
C ASP A 26 18.15 -25.90 -30.08
N ILE A 27 18.54 -25.14 -29.05
CA ILE A 27 19.80 -24.37 -29.02
C ILE A 27 20.88 -25.09 -28.21
N LEU A 28 20.50 -25.82 -27.14
CA LEU A 28 21.43 -26.63 -26.37
C LEU A 28 21.70 -27.93 -27.11
N VAL A 29 22.99 -28.14 -27.33
CA VAL A 29 23.51 -29.36 -27.91
C VAL A 29 23.26 -30.53 -26.98
N ASP A 30 22.61 -31.57 -27.51
CA ASP A 30 22.49 -32.86 -26.84
C ASP A 30 23.88 -33.40 -26.46
N ASP A 31 23.99 -34.16 -25.37
CA ASP A 31 25.27 -34.74 -24.93
C ASP A 31 25.94 -35.59 -26.02
N GLU A 32 25.14 -36.08 -26.99
CA GLU A 32 25.59 -36.76 -28.20
C GLU A 32 26.45 -35.88 -29.13
N ALA A 33 26.09 -34.61 -29.36
CA ALA A 33 26.86 -33.75 -30.24
C ALA A 33 28.12 -33.18 -29.54
N VAL A 34 28.09 -33.04 -28.21
CA VAL A 34 29.30 -32.86 -27.38
C VAL A 34 30.24 -34.07 -27.53
N PHE A 35 29.70 -35.27 -27.49
CA PHE A 35 30.47 -36.51 -27.70
C PHE A 35 31.08 -36.57 -29.10
N GLU A 36 30.29 -36.37 -30.15
CA GLU A 36 30.73 -36.33 -31.54
C GLU A 36 31.83 -35.28 -31.79
N PHE A 37 31.72 -34.09 -31.17
CA PHE A 37 32.74 -33.05 -31.25
C PHE A 37 34.11 -33.58 -30.83
N TYR A 38 34.19 -34.25 -29.68
CA TYR A 38 35.44 -34.82 -29.17
C TYR A 38 35.87 -36.06 -29.97
N GLN A 39 34.93 -36.93 -30.34
CA GLN A 39 35.19 -38.17 -31.06
C GLN A 39 35.88 -37.94 -32.42
N ARG A 40 35.55 -36.84 -33.11
CA ARG A 40 36.17 -36.48 -34.39
C ARG A 40 37.59 -35.92 -34.26
N ARG A 41 37.98 -35.46 -33.07
CA ARG A 41 39.22 -34.69 -32.83
C ARG A 41 40.25 -35.47 -32.03
N ILE A 42 39.80 -36.36 -31.15
CA ILE A 42 40.65 -37.20 -30.33
C ILE A 42 41.00 -38.47 -31.13
N PRO A 43 42.29 -38.77 -31.37
CA PRO A 43 42.67 -39.98 -32.10
C PRO A 43 42.21 -41.27 -31.40
N PRO A 44 41.86 -42.32 -32.15
CA PRO A 44 41.32 -43.57 -31.61
C PRO A 44 42.30 -44.31 -30.68
N GLU A 45 43.60 -44.07 -30.80
CA GLU A 45 44.65 -44.61 -29.93
C GLU A 45 44.68 -43.97 -28.52
N VAL A 46 43.95 -42.87 -28.31
CA VAL A 46 43.84 -42.18 -27.01
C VAL A 46 42.74 -42.83 -26.17
N CYS A 47 43.09 -43.88 -25.41
CA CYS A 47 42.13 -44.69 -24.65
C CYS A 47 42.24 -44.59 -23.11
N SER A 48 43.11 -43.71 -22.60
CA SER A 48 43.31 -43.49 -21.17
C SER A 48 43.64 -42.02 -20.86
N THR A 49 43.47 -41.60 -19.60
CA THR A 49 43.87 -40.26 -19.16
C THR A 49 45.34 -39.97 -19.47
N LYS A 50 46.24 -40.95 -19.26
CA LYS A 50 47.68 -40.79 -19.49
C LYS A 50 48.01 -40.62 -20.98
N SER A 51 47.36 -41.38 -21.86
CA SER A 51 47.53 -41.22 -23.31
C SER A 51 46.95 -39.89 -23.79
N PHE A 52 45.84 -39.43 -23.20
CA PHE A 52 45.23 -38.14 -23.52
C PHE A 52 46.15 -36.98 -23.14
N GLU A 53 46.68 -36.97 -21.92
CA GLU A 53 47.60 -35.91 -21.49
C GLU A 53 48.88 -35.86 -22.35
N GLY A 54 49.41 -37.02 -22.72
CA GLY A 54 50.60 -37.14 -23.56
C GLY A 54 50.36 -36.60 -24.98
N TRP A 55 49.21 -36.93 -25.58
CA TRP A 55 48.80 -36.41 -26.88
C TRP A 55 48.49 -34.91 -26.83
N TRP A 56 47.65 -34.48 -25.88
CA TRP A 56 47.18 -33.10 -25.77
C TRP A 56 48.33 -32.11 -25.54
N ARG A 57 49.38 -32.49 -24.78
CA ARG A 57 50.58 -31.66 -24.60
C ARG A 57 51.28 -31.30 -25.91
N LYS A 58 51.21 -32.17 -26.91
CA LYS A 58 51.79 -31.96 -28.26
C LYS A 58 50.78 -31.27 -29.16
N ALA A 59 49.55 -31.80 -29.25
CA ALA A 59 48.50 -31.29 -30.13
C ALA A 59 48.18 -29.81 -29.86
N ARG A 60 48.14 -29.39 -28.59
CA ARG A 60 47.87 -27.98 -28.22
C ARG A 60 48.97 -26.99 -28.64
N LEU A 61 50.19 -27.46 -28.96
CA LEU A 61 51.26 -26.58 -29.43
C LEU A 61 51.05 -26.22 -30.91
N GLU A 62 50.47 -27.13 -31.68
CA GLU A 62 50.17 -26.96 -33.10
C GLU A 62 48.78 -26.37 -33.31
N THR A 63 47.80 -26.78 -32.51
CA THR A 63 46.41 -26.30 -32.59
C THR A 63 45.85 -26.11 -31.17
N PRO A 64 46.09 -24.93 -30.55
CA PRO A 64 45.72 -24.65 -29.16
C PRO A 64 44.22 -24.82 -28.87
N ASP A 65 43.37 -24.48 -29.84
CA ASP A 65 41.92 -24.47 -29.71
C ASP A 65 41.24 -25.73 -30.26
N LEU A 66 42.01 -26.78 -30.58
CA LEU A 66 41.48 -28.00 -31.19
C LEU A 66 40.30 -28.60 -30.42
N LEU A 67 40.36 -28.56 -29.07
CA LEU A 67 39.32 -29.08 -28.19
C LEU A 67 38.42 -27.99 -27.60
N THR A 68 38.59 -26.73 -28.00
CA THR A 68 37.74 -25.62 -27.57
C THR A 68 36.50 -25.57 -28.47
N MET A 69 35.32 -25.69 -27.89
CA MET A 69 34.04 -25.61 -28.59
C MET A 69 33.74 -24.15 -28.96
N THR A 70 33.08 -23.96 -30.10
CA THR A 70 32.46 -22.69 -30.52
C THR A 70 30.97 -22.92 -30.72
N ALA A 71 30.15 -21.86 -30.68
CA ALA A 71 28.71 -21.96 -30.93
C ALA A 71 28.43 -22.63 -32.28
N ASP A 72 29.14 -22.24 -33.34
CA ASP A 72 29.03 -22.83 -34.69
C ASP A 72 29.41 -24.32 -34.76
N ALA A 73 30.22 -24.81 -33.83
CA ALA A 73 30.62 -26.22 -33.78
C ALA A 73 29.58 -27.11 -33.08
N LEU A 74 28.57 -26.49 -32.49
CA LEU A 74 27.64 -27.05 -31.52
C LEU A 74 26.19 -26.87 -31.97
N VAL A 75 25.84 -25.74 -32.60
CA VAL A 75 24.47 -25.37 -32.95
C VAL A 75 24.37 -25.05 -34.45
N ASP A 76 23.17 -25.15 -35.04
CA ASP A 76 22.93 -24.77 -36.44
C ASP A 76 23.24 -23.27 -36.69
N GLU A 77 23.63 -22.91 -37.92
CA GLU A 77 24.03 -21.55 -38.34
C GLU A 77 22.97 -20.45 -38.07
N ASP A 78 21.72 -20.82 -37.75
CA ASP A 78 20.59 -19.94 -37.42
C ASP A 78 20.44 -19.63 -35.91
N THR A 79 21.44 -19.94 -35.08
CA THR A 79 21.38 -19.72 -33.63
C THR A 79 21.49 -18.23 -33.28
N PRO A 80 20.46 -17.61 -32.70
CA PRO A 80 20.51 -16.19 -32.37
C PRO A 80 21.52 -15.91 -31.24
N GLU A 81 22.37 -14.89 -31.41
CA GLU A 81 23.20 -14.38 -30.31
C GLU A 81 22.33 -13.88 -29.14
N ILE A 82 22.83 -13.98 -27.90
CA ILE A 82 22.18 -13.39 -26.72
C ILE A 82 22.25 -11.87 -26.84
N ASP A 83 21.20 -11.24 -27.36
CA ASP A 83 21.04 -9.79 -27.30
C ASP A 83 20.55 -9.39 -25.89
N GLU A 84 21.46 -8.87 -25.07
CA GLU A 84 21.13 -8.32 -23.74
C GLU A 84 20.13 -7.15 -23.80
N GLY A 85 20.00 -6.48 -24.95
CA GLY A 85 18.95 -5.50 -25.20
C GLY A 85 17.55 -6.12 -25.31
N VAL A 86 17.46 -7.41 -25.67
CA VAL A 86 16.21 -8.16 -25.83
C VAL A 86 15.86 -8.94 -24.57
N PHE A 87 16.86 -9.55 -23.93
CA PHE A 87 16.74 -10.30 -22.67
C PHE A 87 17.73 -9.75 -21.62
N PRO A 88 17.40 -8.61 -21.00
CA PRO A 88 18.32 -7.91 -20.09
C PRO A 88 18.54 -8.67 -18.78
N PRO A 89 19.75 -8.64 -18.21
CA PRO A 89 20.03 -9.28 -16.92
C PRO A 89 19.42 -8.51 -15.73
N SER A 90 18.94 -7.29 -15.95
CA SER A 90 18.40 -6.43 -14.89
C SER A 90 17.25 -5.55 -15.35
N TRP A 91 16.41 -5.17 -14.40
CA TRP A 91 15.32 -4.23 -14.55
C TRP A 91 15.60 -2.97 -13.74
N GLN A 92 15.42 -1.80 -14.34
CA GLN A 92 15.62 -0.51 -13.65
C GLN A 92 14.27 0.15 -13.35
N GLN A 93 14.02 0.46 -12.08
CA GLN A 93 12.88 1.27 -11.65
C GLN A 93 13.36 2.38 -10.72
N GLY A 94 13.42 3.61 -11.24
CA GLY A 94 13.99 4.74 -10.50
C GLY A 94 15.46 4.48 -10.13
N ASP A 95 15.77 4.54 -8.84
CA ASP A 95 17.09 4.24 -8.26
C ASP A 95 17.29 2.77 -7.88
N GLN A 96 16.37 1.88 -8.30
CA GLN A 96 16.41 0.45 -8.02
C GLN A 96 16.77 -0.35 -9.27
N ARG A 97 17.78 -1.19 -9.15
CA ARG A 97 18.20 -2.17 -10.14
C ARG A 97 18.00 -3.58 -9.59
N LEU A 98 17.07 -4.30 -10.22
CA LEU A 98 16.62 -5.64 -9.83
C LEU A 98 17.18 -6.67 -10.80
N SER A 99 17.65 -7.82 -10.31
CA SER A 99 18.07 -8.90 -11.22
C SER A 99 16.86 -9.55 -11.88
N LEU A 100 17.02 -9.90 -13.16
CA LEU A 100 16.08 -10.74 -13.88
C LEU A 100 16.65 -12.15 -14.01
N GLY A 101 15.80 -13.14 -13.73
CA GLY A 101 16.02 -14.54 -14.06
C GLY A 101 15.07 -14.96 -15.18
N TYR A 102 15.50 -15.93 -15.96
CA TYR A 102 14.73 -16.47 -17.09
C TYR A 102 14.63 -17.96 -16.91
N LYS A 103 13.46 -18.51 -17.19
CA LYS A 103 13.24 -19.95 -17.12
C LYS A 103 12.28 -20.38 -18.21
N PHE A 104 12.63 -21.48 -18.88
CA PHE A 104 11.73 -22.12 -19.85
C PHE A 104 11.34 -23.53 -19.39
N GLU A 105 10.34 -23.59 -18.51
CA GLU A 105 9.80 -24.84 -18.01
C GLU A 105 8.27 -24.76 -17.98
N PRO A 106 7.60 -25.09 -19.11
CA PRO A 106 6.14 -24.99 -19.20
C PRO A 106 5.44 -25.73 -18.06
N GLY A 107 4.63 -24.99 -17.30
CA GLY A 107 3.89 -25.52 -16.15
C GLY A 107 4.57 -25.29 -14.78
N ALA A 108 5.83 -24.86 -14.75
CA ALA A 108 6.47 -24.41 -13.51
C ALA A 108 5.91 -23.03 -13.08
N GLU A 109 5.86 -22.78 -11.77
CA GLU A 109 5.34 -21.50 -11.23
C GLU A 109 6.25 -20.30 -11.56
N ASP A 110 7.54 -20.56 -11.73
CA ASP A 110 8.60 -19.60 -12.06
C ASP A 110 8.92 -19.57 -13.56
N ASP A 111 8.12 -20.22 -14.42
CA ASP A 111 8.26 -20.15 -15.88
C ASP A 111 8.11 -18.70 -16.39
N GLY A 112 8.98 -18.31 -17.31
CA GLY A 112 9.06 -16.96 -17.85
C GLY A 112 10.10 -16.09 -17.15
N VAL A 113 9.75 -14.82 -16.92
CA VAL A 113 10.66 -13.83 -16.31
C VAL A 113 10.43 -13.76 -14.82
N THR A 114 11.51 -13.90 -14.05
CA THR A 114 11.52 -13.73 -12.60
C THR A 114 12.23 -12.45 -12.21
N VAL A 115 11.58 -11.58 -11.44
CA VAL A 115 12.17 -10.36 -10.87
C VAL A 115 12.60 -10.64 -9.44
N GLN A 116 13.90 -10.52 -9.16
CA GLN A 116 14.47 -10.69 -7.82
C GLN A 116 14.34 -9.39 -7.02
N VAL A 117 13.56 -9.42 -5.95
CA VAL A 117 13.22 -8.25 -5.13
C VAL A 117 13.79 -8.40 -3.71
N PRO A 118 14.84 -7.65 -3.35
CA PRO A 118 15.27 -7.57 -1.96
C PRO A 118 14.14 -7.05 -1.07
N LEU A 119 13.92 -7.72 0.08
CA LEU A 119 12.80 -7.42 0.98
C LEU A 119 12.75 -5.95 1.43
N ALA A 120 13.90 -5.30 1.64
CA ALA A 120 13.99 -3.89 2.04
C ALA A 120 13.57 -2.90 0.92
N LEU A 121 13.51 -3.35 -0.34
CA LEU A 121 13.09 -2.53 -1.49
C LEU A 121 11.62 -2.72 -1.84
N LEU A 122 11.01 -3.82 -1.37
CA LEU A 122 9.69 -4.28 -1.78
C LEU A 122 8.61 -3.18 -1.69
N ALA A 123 8.57 -2.45 -0.58
CA ALA A 123 7.53 -1.45 -0.33
C ALA A 123 7.63 -0.20 -1.23
N ARG A 124 8.79 0.00 -1.88
CA ARG A 124 9.11 1.18 -2.68
C ARG A 124 8.91 0.93 -4.18
N LEU A 125 8.75 -0.33 -4.59
CA LEU A 125 8.53 -0.70 -5.99
C LEU A 125 7.11 -0.34 -6.43
N SER A 126 7.00 0.21 -7.63
CA SER A 126 5.72 0.38 -8.32
C SER A 126 5.37 -0.89 -9.08
N PRO A 127 4.11 -1.37 -9.05
CA PRO A 127 3.68 -2.47 -9.92
C PRO A 127 3.68 -2.07 -11.40
N HIS A 128 3.60 -0.78 -11.71
CA HIS A 128 3.60 -0.28 -13.08
C HIS A 128 4.97 -0.44 -13.74
N GLY A 129 4.97 -0.80 -15.02
CA GLY A 129 6.16 -0.99 -15.83
C GLY A 129 6.49 -2.47 -16.02
N PHE A 130 6.42 -3.29 -14.97
CA PHE A 130 6.70 -4.73 -15.09
C PHE A 130 5.74 -5.44 -16.04
N ASP A 131 4.51 -4.95 -16.12
CA ASP A 131 3.46 -5.43 -17.03
C ASP A 131 3.74 -5.19 -18.51
N TRP A 132 4.74 -4.36 -18.83
CA TRP A 132 5.21 -4.17 -20.20
C TRP A 132 6.12 -5.29 -20.68
N GLN A 133 6.67 -6.07 -19.76
CA GLN A 133 7.57 -7.19 -20.02
C GLN A 133 8.90 -6.78 -20.71
N VAL A 134 9.88 -7.68 -20.65
CA VAL A 134 11.16 -7.52 -21.38
C VAL A 134 10.95 -7.58 -22.91
N PRO A 135 11.78 -6.89 -23.72
CA PRO A 135 11.56 -6.78 -25.16
C PRO A 135 11.38 -8.12 -25.87
N GLY A 136 12.14 -9.15 -25.48
CA GLY A 136 12.07 -10.49 -26.08
C GLY A 136 10.72 -11.21 -25.96
N LEU A 137 9.89 -10.85 -24.98
CA LEU A 137 8.57 -11.46 -24.78
C LEU A 137 7.40 -10.53 -25.14
N ARG A 138 7.68 -9.29 -25.58
CA ARG A 138 6.64 -8.28 -25.85
C ARG A 138 5.74 -8.65 -27.02
N ALA A 139 6.30 -9.20 -28.09
CA ALA A 139 5.50 -9.64 -29.24
C ALA A 139 4.51 -10.74 -28.87
N GLU A 140 4.94 -11.70 -28.06
CA GLU A 140 4.08 -12.76 -27.56
C GLU A 140 3.02 -12.20 -26.59
N LEU A 141 3.41 -11.32 -25.66
CA LEU A 141 2.49 -10.66 -24.72
C LEU A 141 1.40 -9.87 -25.43
N VAL A 142 1.75 -8.99 -26.37
CA VAL A 142 0.77 -8.19 -27.13
C VAL A 142 -0.17 -9.09 -27.93
N THR A 143 0.37 -10.14 -28.56
CA THR A 143 -0.44 -11.12 -29.29
C THR A 143 -1.42 -11.83 -28.37
N ALA A 144 -0.98 -12.24 -27.18
CA ALA A 144 -1.83 -12.89 -26.18
C ALA A 144 -2.93 -11.95 -25.65
N LEU A 145 -2.60 -10.68 -25.38
CA LEU A 145 -3.55 -9.64 -24.98
C LEU A 145 -4.60 -9.39 -26.07
N ILE A 146 -4.20 -9.28 -27.34
CA ILE A 146 -5.17 -9.17 -28.44
C ILE A 146 -6.12 -10.38 -28.48
N LYS A 147 -5.59 -11.58 -28.25
CA LYS A 147 -6.40 -12.81 -28.23
C LYS A 147 -7.35 -12.87 -27.03
N SER A 148 -7.02 -12.23 -25.91
CA SER A 148 -7.86 -12.19 -24.71
C SER A 148 -9.03 -11.22 -24.81
N LEU A 149 -9.03 -10.29 -25.77
CA LEU A 149 -10.13 -9.35 -25.98
C LEU A 149 -11.46 -10.05 -26.32
N PRO A 150 -12.60 -9.47 -25.89
CA PRO A 150 -13.95 -9.87 -26.29
C PRO A 150 -14.12 -9.96 -27.81
N LYS A 151 -14.93 -10.92 -28.27
CA LYS A 151 -15.10 -11.24 -29.71
C LYS A 151 -15.50 -10.02 -30.56
N ASN A 152 -16.34 -9.13 -30.02
CA ASN A 152 -16.82 -7.91 -30.68
C ASN A 152 -15.70 -6.87 -30.93
N ILE A 153 -14.70 -6.82 -30.04
CA ILE A 153 -13.52 -5.95 -30.16
C ILE A 153 -12.45 -6.65 -31.00
N ARG A 154 -12.13 -7.91 -30.67
CA ARG A 154 -11.03 -8.68 -31.27
C ARG A 154 -11.12 -8.80 -32.78
N ARG A 155 -12.32 -8.89 -33.37
CA ARG A 155 -12.53 -8.96 -34.83
C ARG A 155 -11.93 -7.79 -35.61
N ASN A 156 -11.67 -6.65 -34.97
CA ASN A 156 -11.10 -5.46 -35.60
C ASN A 156 -9.56 -5.46 -35.58
N VAL A 157 -8.95 -6.43 -34.88
CA VAL A 157 -7.50 -6.57 -34.67
C VAL A 157 -7.02 -7.99 -35.03
N VAL A 158 -7.50 -8.50 -36.17
CA VAL A 158 -7.13 -9.80 -36.75
C VAL A 158 -6.42 -9.57 -38.09
N PRO A 159 -5.36 -10.32 -38.43
CA PRO A 159 -4.66 -11.33 -37.62
C PRO A 159 -3.94 -10.75 -36.39
N ALA A 160 -3.96 -11.48 -35.27
CA ALA A 160 -3.43 -10.97 -34.00
C ALA A 160 -1.92 -10.70 -34.05
N GLY A 161 -1.14 -11.51 -34.79
CA GLY A 161 0.30 -11.32 -34.95
C GLY A 161 0.63 -10.05 -35.73
N ASP A 162 -0.05 -9.81 -36.85
CA ASP A 162 0.15 -8.61 -37.68
C ASP A 162 -0.19 -7.33 -36.90
N TRP A 163 -1.29 -7.37 -36.14
CA TRP A 163 -1.67 -6.26 -35.26
C TRP A 163 -0.72 -6.08 -34.09
N ALA A 164 -0.16 -7.16 -33.53
CA ALA A 164 0.86 -7.05 -32.50
C ALA A 164 2.12 -6.38 -33.03
N ALA A 165 2.60 -6.74 -34.23
CA ALA A 165 3.73 -6.09 -34.87
C ALA A 165 3.47 -4.59 -35.14
N ARG A 166 2.26 -4.26 -35.63
CA ARG A 166 1.84 -2.88 -35.85
C ARG A 166 1.79 -2.06 -34.55
N LEU A 167 1.23 -2.62 -33.48
CA LEU A 167 1.13 -1.94 -32.18
C LEU A 167 2.52 -1.78 -31.54
N LEU A 168 3.40 -2.77 -31.67
CA LEU A 168 4.77 -2.67 -31.18
C LEU A 168 5.57 -1.56 -31.87
N ALA A 169 5.34 -1.31 -33.16
CA ALA A 169 5.99 -0.21 -33.87
C ALA A 169 5.58 1.19 -33.36
N GLU A 170 4.42 1.30 -32.72
CA GLU A 170 3.91 2.54 -32.11
C GLU A 170 4.31 2.68 -30.63
N LEU A 171 4.74 1.59 -30.00
CA LEU A 171 5.11 1.56 -28.58
C LEU A 171 6.60 1.92 -28.42
N PRO A 172 7.01 2.52 -27.28
CA PRO A 172 8.42 2.72 -26.98
C PRO A 172 9.15 1.38 -26.95
N PRO A 173 10.41 1.30 -27.45
CA PRO A 173 11.14 0.05 -27.59
C PRO A 173 11.52 -0.57 -26.24
N GLN A 174 11.77 0.24 -25.20
CA GLN A 174 12.22 -0.21 -23.89
C GLN A 174 11.56 0.59 -22.75
N PRO A 175 10.42 0.15 -22.22
CA PRO A 175 9.89 0.68 -20.97
C PRO A 175 10.77 0.17 -19.81
N GLY A 176 11.56 1.05 -19.19
CA GLY A 176 12.28 0.74 -17.94
C GLY A 176 13.56 -0.11 -18.04
N ILE A 177 14.09 -0.36 -19.25
CA ILE A 177 15.33 -1.13 -19.44
C ILE A 177 16.38 -0.19 -20.05
N VAL A 178 17.00 0.60 -19.18
CA VAL A 178 18.26 1.34 -19.37
C VAL A 178 18.36 2.28 -20.59
N GLN A 179 17.97 3.55 -20.38
CA GLN A 179 18.80 4.70 -20.77
C GLN A 179 18.94 5.65 -19.57
N THR A 180 20.08 6.32 -19.50
CA THR A 180 20.65 7.17 -18.43
C THR A 180 19.85 8.42 -18.04
N GLU A 181 18.60 8.54 -18.48
CA GLU A 181 17.69 9.65 -18.17
C GLU A 181 16.47 9.10 -17.41
N PRO A 182 15.81 9.90 -16.55
CA PRO A 182 14.55 9.49 -15.93
C PRO A 182 13.55 9.09 -17.02
N SER A 183 13.20 7.80 -17.09
CA SER A 183 12.16 7.35 -18.00
C SER A 183 10.81 7.74 -17.40
N ASP A 184 10.11 8.66 -18.06
CA ASP A 184 8.68 8.93 -17.85
C ASP A 184 7.88 7.71 -18.34
N VAL A 185 8.00 6.58 -17.65
CA VAL A 185 7.04 5.47 -17.82
C VAL A 185 5.69 6.04 -17.43
N PRO A 186 4.67 5.97 -18.30
CA PRO A 186 3.34 6.46 -17.95
C PRO A 186 2.88 5.80 -16.64
N ASP A 187 2.24 6.58 -15.76
CA ASP A 187 1.62 6.08 -14.52
C ASP A 187 0.36 5.22 -14.80
N GLN A 188 0.31 4.60 -15.98
CA GLN A 188 -0.79 3.83 -16.53
C GLN A 188 -0.31 2.42 -16.85
N SER A 189 -1.17 1.42 -16.69
CA SER A 189 -0.85 0.04 -17.05
C SER A 189 -0.60 -0.11 -18.56
N PHE A 190 0.18 -1.13 -18.92
CA PHE A 190 0.43 -1.51 -20.30
C PHE A 190 -0.89 -1.82 -21.03
N ALA A 191 -1.83 -2.48 -20.35
CA ALA A 191 -3.18 -2.74 -20.88
C ALA A 191 -3.94 -1.45 -21.21
N ALA A 192 -3.85 -0.41 -20.38
CA ALA A 192 -4.48 0.88 -20.66
C ALA A 192 -3.83 1.58 -21.87
N THR A 193 -2.50 1.55 -21.95
CA THR A 193 -1.76 2.10 -23.09
C THR A 193 -2.11 1.38 -24.39
N LEU A 194 -2.15 0.04 -24.36
CA LEU A 194 -2.51 -0.78 -25.51
C LEU A 194 -3.97 -0.56 -25.94
N ALA A 195 -4.90 -0.46 -24.99
CA ALA A 195 -6.30 -0.12 -25.26
C ALA A 195 -6.41 1.23 -25.99
N GLY A 196 -5.71 2.25 -25.49
CA GLY A 196 -5.68 3.58 -26.11
C GLY A 196 -5.14 3.56 -27.55
N LEU A 197 -4.08 2.79 -27.82
CA LEU A 197 -3.55 2.61 -29.17
C LEU A 197 -4.51 1.85 -30.09
N ILE A 198 -5.10 0.76 -29.62
CA ILE A 198 -6.11 0.00 -30.39
C ILE A 198 -7.30 0.90 -30.72
N GLN A 199 -7.81 1.65 -29.74
CA GLN A 199 -8.92 2.57 -29.96
C GLN A 199 -8.54 3.67 -30.97
N LYS A 200 -7.34 4.24 -30.88
CA LYS A 200 -6.84 5.25 -31.82
C LYS A 200 -6.76 4.72 -33.26
N LEU A 201 -6.32 3.47 -33.44
CA LEU A 201 -6.11 2.88 -34.77
C LEU A 201 -7.37 2.26 -35.38
N THR A 202 -8.31 1.80 -34.55
CA THR A 202 -9.53 1.08 -35.00
C THR A 202 -10.81 1.91 -34.86
N TYR A 203 -10.77 3.00 -34.09
CA TYR A 203 -11.93 3.81 -33.68
C TYR A 203 -13.00 3.05 -32.86
N VAL A 204 -12.68 1.82 -32.42
CA VAL A 204 -13.55 1.03 -31.55
C VAL A 204 -13.25 1.37 -30.10
N PRO A 205 -14.26 1.63 -29.24
CA PRO A 205 -14.04 1.81 -27.82
C PRO A 205 -13.41 0.56 -27.20
N VAL A 206 -12.23 0.73 -26.61
CA VAL A 206 -11.49 -0.32 -25.89
C VAL A 206 -10.88 0.30 -24.64
N THR A 207 -10.93 -0.42 -23.53
CA THR A 207 -10.39 -0.01 -22.24
C THR A 207 -9.54 -1.12 -21.65
N ALA A 208 -8.76 -0.80 -20.61
CA ALA A 208 -7.90 -1.80 -19.96
C ALA A 208 -8.67 -3.01 -19.39
N VAL A 209 -9.93 -2.80 -18.96
CA VAL A 209 -10.77 -3.86 -18.37
C VAL A 209 -11.31 -4.84 -19.40
N ASP A 210 -11.22 -4.50 -20.69
CA ASP A 210 -11.61 -5.42 -21.77
C ASP A 210 -10.56 -6.54 -21.97
N PHE A 211 -9.35 -6.42 -21.43
CA PHE A 211 -8.36 -7.48 -21.50
C PHE A 211 -8.60 -8.53 -20.41
N GLU A 212 -8.97 -9.75 -20.81
CA GLU A 212 -9.14 -10.89 -19.90
C GLU A 212 -7.76 -11.45 -19.49
N LEU A 213 -7.09 -10.84 -18.50
CA LEU A 213 -5.71 -11.17 -18.11
C LEU A 213 -5.50 -12.62 -17.66
N ASP A 214 -6.54 -13.27 -17.14
CA ASP A 214 -6.48 -14.70 -16.75
C ASP A 214 -6.30 -15.64 -17.94
N ARG A 215 -6.58 -15.17 -19.17
CA ARG A 215 -6.34 -15.93 -20.40
C ARG A 215 -4.96 -15.71 -20.99
N VAL A 216 -4.19 -14.77 -20.45
CA VAL A 216 -2.80 -14.55 -20.86
C VAL A 216 -1.95 -15.67 -20.24
N PRO A 217 -1.12 -16.38 -21.03
CA PRO A 217 -0.20 -17.39 -20.53
C PRO A 217 0.61 -16.90 -19.32
N ALA A 218 0.76 -17.77 -18.31
CA ALA A 218 1.36 -17.42 -17.03
C ALA A 218 2.80 -16.88 -17.19
N HIS A 219 3.58 -17.43 -18.12
CA HIS A 219 4.98 -17.06 -18.37
C HIS A 219 5.17 -15.67 -18.97
N LEU A 220 4.10 -15.07 -19.51
CA LEU A 220 4.12 -13.69 -20.04
C LEU A 220 3.90 -12.64 -18.95
N ARG A 221 3.54 -13.08 -17.75
CA ARG A 221 3.44 -12.23 -16.55
C ARG A 221 4.65 -12.48 -15.66
N PRO A 222 5.44 -11.44 -15.32
CA PRO A 222 6.59 -11.61 -14.45
C PRO A 222 6.22 -12.25 -13.10
N THR A 223 7.12 -13.08 -12.59
CA THR A 223 7.04 -13.61 -11.23
C THR A 223 7.99 -12.83 -10.34
N PHE A 224 7.50 -12.26 -9.23
CA PHE A 224 8.32 -11.57 -8.26
C PHE A 224 8.77 -12.56 -7.19
N VAL A 225 10.08 -12.62 -6.94
CA VAL A 225 10.67 -13.43 -5.87
C VAL A 225 11.29 -12.48 -4.86
N VAL A 226 10.71 -12.45 -3.65
CA VAL A 226 11.18 -11.60 -2.56
C VAL A 226 12.20 -12.37 -1.74
N SER A 227 13.39 -11.80 -1.58
CA SER A 227 14.51 -12.43 -0.85
C SER A 227 14.93 -11.63 0.40
N ASP A 228 15.38 -12.34 1.43
CA ASP A 228 15.96 -11.72 2.62
C ASP A 228 17.41 -11.23 2.37
N GLU A 229 18.00 -10.61 3.38
CA GLU A 229 19.39 -10.09 3.34
C GLU A 229 20.45 -11.20 3.10
N ARG A 230 20.08 -12.47 3.24
CA ARG A 230 20.95 -13.63 2.97
C ARG A 230 20.69 -14.25 1.59
N GLY A 231 19.83 -13.63 0.78
CA GLY A 231 19.42 -14.13 -0.53
C GLY A 231 18.42 -15.29 -0.49
N ARG A 232 17.83 -15.61 0.68
CA ARG A 232 16.86 -16.70 0.79
C ARG A 232 15.47 -16.21 0.40
N THR A 233 14.77 -16.98 -0.43
CA THR A 233 13.39 -16.69 -0.80
C THR A 233 12.47 -16.65 0.42
N VAL A 234 11.81 -15.52 0.61
CA VAL A 234 10.81 -15.28 1.65
C VAL A 234 9.41 -15.59 1.11
N ALA A 235 9.12 -15.14 -0.11
CA ALA A 235 7.89 -15.44 -0.82
C ALA A 235 8.06 -15.20 -2.32
N ALA A 236 7.18 -15.79 -3.12
CA ALA A 236 7.07 -15.52 -4.54
C ALA A 236 5.60 -15.32 -4.95
N GLY A 237 5.37 -14.64 -6.08
CA GLY A 237 4.03 -14.47 -6.64
C GLY A 237 4.03 -13.53 -7.85
N LYS A 238 2.93 -13.51 -8.61
CA LYS A 238 2.76 -12.63 -9.78
C LYS A 238 2.19 -11.25 -9.45
N GLU A 239 1.59 -11.09 -8.26
CA GLU A 239 0.96 -9.86 -7.82
C GLU A 239 1.83 -9.11 -6.80
N LEU A 240 2.58 -8.10 -7.25
CA LEU A 240 3.49 -7.34 -6.39
C LEU A 240 2.76 -6.68 -5.21
N THR A 241 1.57 -6.13 -5.44
CA THR A 241 0.76 -5.47 -4.40
C THR A 241 0.30 -6.45 -3.31
N GLU A 242 0.04 -7.72 -3.67
CA GLU A 242 -0.26 -8.78 -2.70
C GLU A 242 0.97 -9.05 -1.82
N LEU A 243 2.14 -9.20 -2.45
CA LEU A 243 3.41 -9.44 -1.76
C LEU A 243 3.75 -8.28 -0.81
N GLN A 244 3.60 -7.04 -1.26
CA GLN A 244 3.79 -5.83 -0.45
C GLN A 244 2.88 -5.85 0.78
N ARG A 245 1.58 -6.12 0.61
CA ARG A 245 0.63 -6.19 1.74
C ARG A 245 0.97 -7.31 2.71
N ARG A 246 1.27 -8.50 2.19
CA ARG A 246 1.56 -9.71 3.00
C ARG A 246 2.87 -9.58 3.77
N LEU A 247 3.88 -8.96 3.16
CA LEU A 247 5.24 -8.87 3.72
C LEU A 247 5.55 -7.53 4.38
N ALA A 248 4.61 -6.57 4.44
CA ALA A 248 4.83 -5.24 5.00
C ALA A 248 5.53 -5.23 6.39
N PRO A 249 5.16 -6.08 7.37
CA PRO A 249 5.87 -6.13 8.66
C PRO A 249 7.35 -6.53 8.51
N ARG A 250 7.64 -7.53 7.67
CA ARG A 250 9.01 -8.02 7.44
C ARG A 250 9.84 -7.04 6.61
N ALA A 251 9.21 -6.35 5.64
CA ALA A 251 9.83 -5.29 4.87
C ALA A 251 10.27 -4.14 5.79
N ARG A 252 9.40 -3.72 6.71
CA ARG A 252 9.73 -2.70 7.73
C ARG A 252 10.92 -3.11 8.60
N GLU A 253 10.94 -4.34 9.11
CA GLU A 253 12.09 -4.84 9.87
C GLU A 253 13.39 -4.83 9.07
N SER A 254 13.35 -5.19 7.79
CA SER A 254 14.55 -5.18 6.93
C SER A 254 15.03 -3.76 6.64
N VAL A 255 14.13 -2.80 6.42
CA VAL A 255 14.47 -1.37 6.29
C VAL A 255 15.09 -0.81 7.57
N ALA A 256 14.53 -1.16 8.73
CA ALA A 256 15.07 -0.75 10.03
C ALA A 256 16.48 -1.32 10.27
N LYS A 257 16.69 -2.62 9.99
CA LYS A 257 18.02 -3.27 10.09
C LYS A 257 19.05 -2.63 9.16
N ALA A 258 18.69 -2.42 7.89
CA ALA A 258 19.58 -1.79 6.93
C ALA A 258 19.98 -0.37 7.37
N SER A 259 19.01 0.41 7.84
CA SER A 259 19.27 1.77 8.34
C SER A 259 20.18 1.76 9.57
N ALA A 260 19.96 0.82 10.51
CA ALA A 260 20.75 0.72 11.74
C ALA A 260 22.22 0.32 11.51
N GLN A 261 22.58 -0.25 10.36
CA GLN A 261 23.97 -0.55 10.01
C GLN A 261 24.80 0.71 9.75
N ILE A 262 24.17 1.83 9.43
CA ILE A 262 24.83 3.13 9.28
C ILE A 262 24.68 3.91 10.59
N PRO A 263 25.77 4.21 11.34
CA PRO A 263 25.68 4.88 12.64
C PRO A 263 24.92 6.21 12.63
N THR A 264 25.03 7.00 11.55
CA THR A 264 24.29 8.27 11.40
C THR A 264 22.78 8.07 11.20
N ASN A 265 22.34 6.88 10.78
CA ASN A 265 20.95 6.53 10.52
C ASN A 265 20.33 5.72 11.67
N ALA A 266 21.12 5.35 12.69
CA ALA A 266 20.69 4.58 13.85
C ALA A 266 19.94 5.45 14.88
N ILE A 267 18.74 5.92 14.50
CA ILE A 267 17.93 6.85 15.30
C ILE A 267 16.77 6.19 16.08
N GLU A 268 16.51 4.90 15.86
CA GLU A 268 15.44 4.19 16.56
C GLU A 268 15.73 4.10 18.06
N ARG A 269 14.77 4.54 18.88
CA ARG A 269 14.80 4.41 20.34
C ARG A 269 13.39 4.57 20.91
N GLY A 270 13.13 3.94 22.06
CA GLY A 270 11.85 4.04 22.78
C GLY A 270 11.98 4.87 24.06
N GLY A 271 10.89 4.95 24.82
CA GLY A 271 10.90 5.58 26.14
C GLY A 271 10.92 7.11 26.13
N LEU A 272 10.60 7.75 25.01
CA LEU A 272 10.55 9.20 24.91
C LEU A 272 9.30 9.74 25.60
N THR A 273 9.49 10.69 26.52
CA THR A 273 8.40 11.40 27.20
C THR A 273 8.36 12.90 26.84
N THR A 274 9.37 13.37 26.10
CA THR A 274 9.45 14.72 25.54
C THR A 274 10.29 14.72 24.25
N TRP A 275 10.27 15.82 23.51
CA TRP A 275 11.10 16.00 22.31
C TRP A 275 12.55 16.37 22.70
N ASP A 276 13.35 15.35 23.01
CA ASP A 276 14.75 15.48 23.47
C ASP A 276 15.79 15.40 22.32
N PHE A 277 15.34 15.36 21.07
CA PHE A 277 16.17 15.35 19.86
C PHE A 277 16.01 16.64 19.05
N GLY A 278 16.89 16.87 18.06
CA GLY A 278 16.81 18.06 17.21
C GLY A 278 15.72 17.95 16.16
N GLU A 279 16.07 17.31 15.04
CA GLU A 279 15.19 17.04 13.90
C GLU A 279 14.85 15.54 13.85
N LEU A 280 13.61 15.22 13.48
CA LEU A 280 13.24 13.91 12.96
C LEU A 280 13.37 13.97 11.43
N PRO A 281 14.35 13.27 10.82
CA PRO A 281 14.51 13.29 9.37
C PRO A 281 13.25 12.77 8.67
N ARG A 282 12.84 13.42 7.57
CA ARG A 282 11.69 12.97 6.76
C ARG A 282 11.92 11.59 6.16
N PHE A 283 13.15 11.31 5.76
CA PHE A 283 13.58 10.01 5.30
C PHE A 283 15.09 9.85 5.53
N LEU A 284 15.55 8.61 5.51
CA LEU A 284 16.96 8.24 5.56
C LEU A 284 17.25 7.26 4.43
N ASP A 285 18.19 7.64 3.57
CA ASP A 285 18.64 6.80 2.47
C ASP A 285 19.88 6.00 2.89
N THR A 286 19.85 4.70 2.57
CA THR A 286 20.92 3.74 2.84
C THR A 286 21.26 3.05 1.54
N LYS A 287 22.46 3.27 1.02
CA LYS A 287 22.94 2.57 -0.17
C LYS A 287 23.37 1.15 0.18
N ILE A 288 22.88 0.19 -0.58
CA ILE A 288 23.28 -1.22 -0.50
C ILE A 288 23.83 -1.70 -1.85
N ARG A 289 24.80 -2.60 -1.81
CA ARG A 289 25.26 -3.30 -3.01
C ARG A 289 24.31 -4.47 -3.30
N GLY A 290 23.58 -4.38 -4.40
CA GLY A 290 22.84 -5.48 -4.99
C GLY A 290 23.70 -6.29 -5.97
N SER A 291 23.12 -7.35 -6.53
CA SER A 291 23.74 -8.21 -7.54
C SER A 291 24.01 -7.53 -8.88
N GLN A 292 23.23 -6.49 -9.22
CA GLN A 292 23.32 -5.80 -10.53
C GLN A 292 23.78 -4.33 -10.41
N GLY A 293 24.02 -3.82 -9.20
CA GLY A 293 24.40 -2.43 -8.96
C GLY A 293 24.15 -1.96 -7.53
N GLU A 294 24.29 -0.65 -7.30
CA GLU A 294 23.86 -0.02 -6.05
C GLU A 294 22.35 0.19 -6.06
N ASN A 295 21.69 -0.14 -4.95
CA ASN A 295 20.29 0.16 -4.68
C ASN A 295 20.17 1.07 -3.46
N THR A 296 19.14 1.90 -3.41
CA THR A 296 18.90 2.80 -2.28
C THR A 296 17.69 2.32 -1.48
N ILE A 297 17.93 1.86 -0.24
CA ILE A 297 16.87 1.63 0.75
C ILE A 297 16.50 2.97 1.37
N ARG A 298 15.23 3.36 1.28
CA ARG A 298 14.71 4.55 1.94
C ARG A 298 13.86 4.16 3.15
N GLY A 299 14.28 4.58 4.33
CA GLY A 299 13.49 4.46 5.56
C GLY A 299 12.81 5.78 5.91
N TYR A 300 11.64 5.71 6.54
CA TYR A 300 10.85 6.88 6.95
C TYR A 300 10.69 6.91 8.48
N PRO A 301 11.57 7.64 9.19
CA PRO A 301 11.50 7.74 10.65
C PRO A 301 10.20 8.37 11.10
N THR A 302 9.55 7.78 12.09
CA THR A 302 8.29 8.31 12.64
C THR A 302 8.22 8.14 14.15
N LEU A 303 7.29 8.86 14.76
CA LEU A 303 6.94 8.70 16.17
C LEU A 303 5.78 7.72 16.32
N VAL A 304 5.97 6.72 17.16
CA VAL A 304 4.97 5.68 17.48
C VAL A 304 4.55 5.82 18.93
N ASP A 305 3.24 5.89 19.17
CA ASP A 305 2.64 5.89 20.50
C ASP A 305 2.81 4.52 21.18
N GLU A 306 3.51 4.45 22.31
CA GLU A 306 3.68 3.26 23.16
C GLU A 306 2.82 3.34 24.46
N GLY A 307 1.86 4.26 24.51
CA GLY A 307 0.94 4.48 25.62
C GLY A 307 1.52 5.37 26.72
N THR A 308 2.57 4.92 27.39
CA THR A 308 3.24 5.70 28.46
C THR A 308 4.50 6.41 27.97
N SER A 309 4.90 6.17 26.73
CA SER A 309 6.03 6.80 26.07
C SER A 309 5.83 6.82 24.56
N VAL A 310 6.80 7.37 23.85
CA VAL A 310 6.87 7.41 22.39
C VAL A 310 8.18 6.77 21.94
N ALA A 311 8.15 6.12 20.79
CA ALA A 311 9.33 5.60 20.14
C ALA A 311 9.57 6.21 18.76
N ILE A 312 10.84 6.40 18.41
CA ILE A 312 11.27 6.59 17.02
C ILE A 312 11.37 5.19 16.39
N ARG A 313 10.65 5.00 15.29
CA ARG A 313 10.64 3.77 14.50
C ARG A 313 10.80 4.08 13.02
N MET A 314 11.46 3.19 12.29
CA MET A 314 11.63 3.26 10.86
C MET A 314 10.42 2.62 10.15
N MET A 315 9.77 3.37 9.28
CA MET A 315 8.72 2.87 8.41
C MET A 315 9.29 2.58 7.01
N SER A 316 8.59 1.71 6.27
CA SER A 316 8.99 1.32 4.92
C SER A 316 8.41 2.23 3.83
N THR A 317 7.36 3.00 4.17
CA THR A 317 6.73 3.95 3.25
C THR A 317 6.42 5.29 3.93
N GLU A 318 6.33 6.34 3.12
CA GLU A 318 5.89 7.67 3.56
C GLU A 318 4.46 7.64 4.11
N ALA A 319 3.57 6.84 3.51
CA ALA A 319 2.19 6.70 3.96
C ALA A 319 2.11 6.10 5.38
N GLU A 320 2.98 5.14 5.72
CA GLU A 320 3.09 4.61 7.08
C GLU A 320 3.57 5.67 8.07
N GLN A 321 4.59 6.45 7.71
CA GLN A 321 5.08 7.56 8.53
C GLN A 321 3.98 8.61 8.76
N ALA A 322 3.28 9.05 7.70
CA ALA A 322 2.23 10.05 7.76
C ALA A 322 1.03 9.61 8.62
N ARG A 323 0.72 8.31 8.67
CA ARG A 323 -0.32 7.75 9.55
C ARG A 323 0.10 7.66 11.02
N ALA A 324 1.37 7.34 11.28
CA ALA A 324 1.88 7.15 12.63
C ALA A 324 2.28 8.47 13.32
N LEU A 325 2.92 9.37 12.58
CA LEU A 325 3.58 10.57 13.12
C LEU A 325 2.63 11.45 13.94
N PRO A 326 1.42 11.82 13.46
CA PRO A 326 0.51 12.66 14.23
C PRO A 326 0.11 12.05 15.58
N ARG A 327 -0.04 10.72 15.64
CA ARG A 327 -0.38 9.99 16.88
C ARG A 327 0.77 10.01 17.88
N GLY A 328 2.00 9.78 17.38
CA GLY A 328 3.21 9.88 18.20
C GLY A 328 3.43 11.31 18.73
N VAL A 329 3.23 12.33 17.89
CA VAL A 329 3.29 13.75 18.27
C VAL A 329 2.26 14.06 19.36
N ARG A 330 0.99 13.67 19.15
CA ARG A 330 -0.09 13.85 20.14
C ARG A 330 0.28 13.20 21.48
N ARG A 331 0.78 11.96 21.49
CA ARG A 331 1.23 11.29 22.71
C ARG A 331 2.34 12.08 23.40
N LEU A 332 3.33 12.55 22.64
CA LEU A 332 4.45 13.31 23.20
C LEU A 332 3.99 14.64 23.79
N LEU A 333 3.04 15.33 23.16
CA LEU A 333 2.42 16.54 23.70
C LEU A 333 1.66 16.26 25.00
N LEU A 334 0.91 15.14 25.07
CA LEU A 334 0.21 14.70 26.29
C LEU A 334 1.18 14.40 27.44
N LEU A 335 2.33 13.78 27.15
CA LEU A 335 3.35 13.48 28.16
C LEU A 335 4.13 14.73 28.60
N ALA A 336 4.37 15.66 27.68
CA ALA A 336 5.11 16.89 27.93
C ALA A 336 4.27 18.02 28.56
N THR A 337 2.95 17.87 28.64
CA THR A 337 2.04 18.87 29.19
C THR A 337 1.48 18.41 30.54
N PRO A 338 1.67 19.17 31.62
CA PRO A 338 1.04 18.87 32.91
C PRO A 338 -0.49 18.85 32.81
N SER A 339 -1.11 17.77 33.30
CA SER A 339 -2.56 17.62 33.24
C SER A 339 -3.28 18.43 34.33
N PRO A 340 -4.28 19.27 33.99
CA PRO A 340 -5.11 19.98 34.97
C PRO A 340 -6.23 19.12 35.57
N ALA A 341 -6.30 17.82 35.23
CA ALA A 341 -7.39 16.91 35.58
C ALA A 341 -7.78 16.94 37.06
N ALA A 342 -6.81 16.90 37.97
CA ALA A 342 -7.07 16.91 39.42
C ALA A 342 -7.77 18.21 39.87
N TYR A 343 -7.35 19.36 39.33
CA TYR A 343 -7.96 20.64 39.67
C TYR A 343 -9.37 20.74 39.10
N VAL A 344 -9.58 20.34 37.84
CA VAL A 344 -10.91 20.31 37.21
C VAL A 344 -11.86 19.42 38.01
N GLN A 345 -11.40 18.25 38.46
CA GLN A 345 -12.19 17.32 39.27
C GLN A 345 -12.69 17.94 40.58
N GLN A 346 -11.84 18.72 41.26
CA GLN A 346 -12.18 19.38 42.52
C GLN A 346 -13.24 20.47 42.33
N HIS A 347 -13.27 21.11 41.17
CA HIS A 347 -14.14 22.25 40.87
C HIS A 347 -15.44 21.88 40.13
N LEU A 348 -15.70 20.58 39.90
CA LEU A 348 -16.97 20.13 39.34
C LEU A 348 -18.15 20.44 40.27
N THR A 349 -19.24 20.92 39.69
CA THR A 349 -20.53 21.05 40.37
C THR A 349 -21.13 19.68 40.70
N GLY A 350 -22.06 19.62 41.66
CA GLY A 350 -22.75 18.37 42.01
C GLY A 350 -23.49 17.75 40.82
N THR A 351 -24.12 18.58 39.98
CA THR A 351 -24.82 18.15 38.77
C THR A 351 -23.86 17.55 37.75
N GLU A 352 -22.70 18.17 37.54
CA GLU A 352 -21.68 17.63 36.62
C GLU A 352 -21.15 16.29 37.12
N LYS A 353 -20.81 16.17 38.41
CA LYS A 353 -20.37 14.89 39.00
C LYS A 353 -21.38 13.77 38.74
N LEU A 354 -22.68 14.04 38.89
CA LEU A 354 -23.74 13.07 38.63
C LEU A 354 -23.87 12.70 37.14
N SER A 355 -23.74 13.67 36.23
CA SER A 355 -23.77 13.42 34.79
C SER A 355 -22.55 12.61 34.32
N LEU A 356 -21.36 12.93 34.82
CA LEU A 356 -20.12 12.23 34.48
C LEU A 356 -20.09 10.80 35.03
N ALA A 357 -20.76 10.53 36.15
CA ALA A 357 -20.88 9.19 36.73
C ALA A 357 -21.58 8.18 35.80
N THR A 358 -22.37 8.67 34.83
CA THR A 358 -23.03 7.81 33.82
C THR A 358 -22.29 7.76 32.48
N SER A 359 -21.04 8.23 32.43
CA SER A 359 -20.25 8.19 31.22
C SER A 359 -19.94 6.75 30.77
N PRO A 360 -19.68 6.51 29.46
CA PRO A 360 -19.33 5.17 28.97
C PRO A 360 -17.89 4.75 29.36
N TYR A 361 -17.13 5.62 30.02
CA TYR A 361 -15.73 5.36 30.38
C TYR A 361 -15.63 4.46 31.61
N LYS A 362 -14.51 3.73 31.71
CA LYS A 362 -14.20 2.87 32.86
C LYS A 362 -14.20 3.65 34.18
N ASN A 363 -13.72 4.90 34.15
CA ASN A 363 -13.67 5.80 35.30
C ASN A 363 -13.54 7.26 34.82
N THR A 364 -13.67 8.21 35.75
CA THR A 364 -13.55 9.65 35.45
C THR A 364 -12.16 10.05 34.95
N ALA A 365 -11.11 9.36 35.38
CA ALA A 365 -9.75 9.65 34.92
C ALA A 365 -9.60 9.38 33.40
N ALA A 366 -10.10 8.25 32.91
CA ALA A 366 -10.10 7.91 31.48
C ALA A 366 -10.92 8.91 30.65
N LEU A 367 -12.03 9.43 31.20
CA LEU A 367 -12.77 10.51 30.55
C LEU A 367 -11.94 11.79 30.45
N PHE A 368 -11.25 12.16 31.53
CA PHE A 368 -10.43 13.38 31.57
C PHE A 368 -9.20 13.28 30.67
N GLU A 369 -8.61 12.08 30.55
CA GLU A 369 -7.57 11.80 29.55
C GLU A 369 -8.10 12.02 28.13
N ASP A 370 -9.32 11.61 27.81
CA ASP A 370 -9.92 11.83 26.49
C ASP A 370 -10.26 13.31 26.23
N CYS A 371 -10.73 14.05 27.24
CA CYS A 371 -10.91 15.50 27.17
C CYS A 371 -9.58 16.22 26.94
N LEU A 372 -8.52 15.81 27.64
CA LEU A 372 -7.19 16.41 27.51
C LEU A 372 -6.63 16.16 26.10
N ALA A 373 -6.78 14.93 25.60
CA ALA A 373 -6.49 14.59 24.23
C ALA A 373 -7.22 15.50 23.22
N ALA A 374 -8.53 15.70 23.38
CA ALA A 374 -9.29 16.56 22.49
C ALA A 374 -8.80 18.02 22.51
N ALA A 375 -8.37 18.52 23.68
CA ALA A 375 -7.78 19.85 23.81
C ALA A 375 -6.40 19.95 23.12
N VAL A 376 -5.55 18.93 23.29
CA VAL A 376 -4.26 18.84 22.58
C VAL A 376 -4.47 18.78 21.08
N ASP A 377 -5.39 17.95 20.61
CA ASP A 377 -5.72 17.79 19.19
C ASP A 377 -6.21 19.11 18.58
N ASP A 378 -7.08 19.85 19.27
CA ASP A 378 -7.56 21.15 18.79
C ASP A 378 -6.43 22.16 18.58
N VAL A 379 -5.44 22.22 19.47
CA VAL A 379 -4.27 23.09 19.29
C VAL A 379 -3.36 22.56 18.18
N LEU A 380 -3.05 21.27 18.19
CA LEU A 380 -2.18 20.64 17.19
C LEU A 380 -2.69 20.87 15.78
N TYR A 381 -3.94 20.50 15.49
CA TYR A 381 -4.48 20.56 14.13
C TYR A 381 -4.82 21.98 13.64
N ARG A 382 -4.99 22.95 14.55
CA ARG A 382 -5.07 24.37 14.17
C ARG A 382 -3.73 24.95 13.72
N VAL A 383 -2.62 24.50 14.32
CA VAL A 383 -1.27 24.94 13.96
C VAL A 383 -0.72 24.14 12.78
N ARG A 384 -0.98 22.84 12.74
CA ARG A 384 -0.56 21.89 11.70
C ARG A 384 -1.73 21.00 11.30
N PRO A 385 -2.45 21.34 10.21
CA PRO A 385 -3.62 20.59 9.76
C PRO A 385 -3.38 19.09 9.48
N ASP A 386 -2.15 18.71 9.14
CA ASP A 386 -1.74 17.31 8.93
C ASP A 386 -1.24 16.63 10.22
N GLY A 387 -1.08 17.37 11.31
CA GLY A 387 -0.52 16.90 12.58
C GLY A 387 0.95 16.48 12.50
N GLN A 388 1.64 16.73 11.38
CA GLN A 388 3.00 16.26 11.16
C GLN A 388 4.01 17.31 11.65
N ILE A 389 4.88 16.91 12.58
CA ILE A 389 5.95 17.75 13.14
C ILE A 389 7.27 17.00 12.99
N PHE A 390 8.30 17.71 12.53
CA PHE A 390 9.64 17.13 12.34
C PHE A 390 10.73 17.89 13.10
N MET A 391 10.43 19.09 13.62
CA MET A 391 11.41 19.93 14.32
C MET A 391 11.04 20.15 15.78
N LYS A 392 12.05 20.18 16.66
CA LYS A 392 11.86 20.53 18.08
C LYS A 392 11.17 21.87 18.29
N ALA A 393 11.55 22.90 17.52
CA ALA A 393 10.98 24.24 17.65
C ALA A 393 9.47 24.28 17.35
N GLU A 394 9.02 23.48 16.38
CA GLU A 394 7.59 23.32 16.07
C GLU A 394 6.86 22.63 17.23
N PHE A 395 7.44 21.56 17.77
CA PHE A 395 6.90 20.85 18.93
C PHE A 395 6.80 21.75 20.17
N ASP A 396 7.88 22.47 20.52
CA ASP A 396 7.93 23.37 21.67
C ASP A 396 6.87 24.48 21.54
N THR A 397 6.73 25.05 20.33
CA THR A 397 5.70 26.07 20.05
C THR A 397 4.29 25.55 20.32
N ILE A 398 3.99 24.31 19.90
CA ILE A 398 2.67 23.71 20.12
C ILE A 398 2.47 23.34 21.59
N ARG A 399 3.48 22.74 22.24
CA ARG A 399 3.45 22.43 23.69
C ARG A 399 3.16 23.67 24.52
N ASP A 400 3.82 24.79 24.23
CA ASP A 400 3.66 26.03 25.01
C ASP A 400 2.26 26.62 24.81
N ARG A 401 1.71 26.54 23.59
CA ARG A 401 0.31 26.92 23.32
C ARG A 401 -0.67 26.02 24.05
N VAL A 402 -0.48 24.70 24.00
CA VAL A 402 -1.29 23.74 24.77
C VAL A 402 -1.24 24.13 26.25
N SER A 403 -0.05 24.29 26.82
CA SER A 403 0.14 24.64 28.23
C SER A 403 -0.57 25.95 28.61
N GLY A 404 -0.61 26.93 27.71
CA GLY A 404 -1.30 28.21 27.92
C GLY A 404 -2.82 28.14 27.91
N VAL A 405 -3.44 27.12 27.30
CA VAL A 405 -4.91 27.03 27.13
C VAL A 405 -5.54 25.78 27.75
N VAL A 406 -4.74 24.78 28.12
CA VAL A 406 -5.22 23.45 28.52
C VAL A 406 -6.16 23.51 29.72
N MET A 407 -5.91 24.44 30.65
CA MET A 407 -6.73 24.63 31.85
C MET A 407 -8.17 25.01 31.49
N ASP A 408 -8.34 26.11 30.76
CA ASP A 408 -9.65 26.64 30.36
C ASP A 408 -10.34 25.68 29.39
N SER A 409 -9.60 25.15 28.42
CA SER A 409 -10.10 24.17 27.46
C SER A 409 -10.66 22.92 28.15
N MET A 410 -9.98 22.43 29.20
CA MET A 410 -10.45 21.28 29.98
C MET A 410 -11.74 21.58 30.75
N PHE A 411 -11.87 22.75 31.38
CA PHE A 411 -13.11 23.15 32.03
C PHE A 411 -14.28 23.24 31.05
N GLU A 412 -14.08 23.93 29.93
CA GLU A 412 -15.10 24.06 28.89
C GLU A 412 -15.53 22.69 28.34
N THR A 413 -14.55 21.83 28.05
CA THR A 413 -14.77 20.51 27.46
C THR A 413 -15.49 19.60 28.44
N VAL A 414 -15.07 19.54 29.70
CA VAL A 414 -15.73 18.69 30.71
C VAL A 414 -17.15 19.18 31.00
N GLY A 415 -17.37 20.49 31.11
CA GLY A 415 -18.72 21.04 31.25
C GLY A 415 -19.63 20.73 30.04
N LEU A 416 -19.08 20.77 28.83
CA LEU A 416 -19.79 20.35 27.62
C LEU A 416 -20.10 18.85 27.65
N VAL A 417 -19.16 18.00 28.01
CA VAL A 417 -19.36 16.55 28.15
C VAL A 417 -20.45 16.24 29.17
N ALA A 418 -20.50 16.95 30.31
CA ALA A 418 -21.56 16.77 31.29
C ALA A 418 -22.96 17.08 30.69
N ARG A 419 -23.08 18.12 29.86
CA ARG A 419 -24.32 18.43 29.13
C ARG A 419 -24.66 17.38 28.08
N ILE A 420 -23.66 16.87 27.36
CA ILE A 420 -23.81 15.79 26.38
C ILE A 420 -24.35 14.52 27.06
N LEU A 421 -23.74 14.10 28.18
CA LEU A 421 -24.17 12.91 28.92
C LEU A 421 -25.58 13.08 29.53
N ALA A 422 -25.92 14.28 29.98
CA ALA A 422 -27.29 14.58 30.42
C ALA A 422 -28.29 14.43 29.26
N ALA A 423 -27.99 14.97 28.08
CA ALA A 423 -28.84 14.81 26.90
C ALA A 423 -28.95 13.35 26.45
N ALA A 424 -27.83 12.60 26.48
CA ALA A 424 -27.81 11.18 26.16
C ALA A 424 -28.69 10.34 27.09
N ARG A 425 -28.69 10.67 28.40
CA ARG A 425 -29.58 10.04 29.37
C ARG A 425 -31.06 10.31 29.10
N ILE A 426 -31.41 11.52 28.67
CA ILE A 426 -32.79 11.87 28.32
C ILE A 426 -33.23 11.03 27.10
N ALA A 427 -32.40 11.01 26.05
CA ALA A 427 -32.66 10.20 24.86
C ALA A 427 -32.79 8.71 25.19
N ASP A 428 -31.89 8.14 26.00
CA ASP A 428 -31.95 6.74 26.43
C ASP A 428 -33.22 6.44 27.25
N LYS A 429 -33.63 7.34 28.15
CA LYS A 429 -34.87 7.20 28.92
C LYS A 429 -36.09 7.17 28.00
N GLU A 430 -36.18 8.06 27.02
CA GLU A 430 -37.30 8.10 26.07
C GLU A 430 -37.32 6.87 25.15
N LEU A 431 -36.15 6.41 24.70
CA LEU A 431 -35.99 5.17 23.92
C LEU A 431 -36.39 3.91 24.70
N LYS A 432 -36.26 3.92 26.03
CA LYS A 432 -36.72 2.82 26.90
C LYS A 432 -38.21 2.88 27.19
N ALA A 433 -38.79 4.09 27.22
CA ALA A 433 -40.22 4.26 27.45
C ALA A 433 -41.08 3.83 26.24
N ALA A 434 -40.55 3.91 25.02
CA ALA A 434 -41.22 3.41 23.82
C ALA A 434 -41.15 1.87 23.74
N THR A 435 -42.23 1.18 24.10
CA THR A 435 -42.26 -0.30 24.20
C THR A 435 -43.07 -0.99 23.09
N SER A 436 -43.71 -0.25 22.20
CA SER A 436 -44.55 -0.82 21.14
C SER A 436 -43.70 -1.62 20.13
N MET A 437 -44.13 -2.86 19.86
CA MET A 437 -43.45 -3.78 18.95
C MET A 437 -43.37 -3.24 17.51
N ALA A 438 -44.36 -2.45 17.08
CA ALA A 438 -44.39 -1.82 15.76
C ALA A 438 -43.30 -0.74 15.57
N LEU A 439 -42.82 -0.17 16.68
CA LEU A 439 -41.81 0.90 16.70
C LEU A 439 -40.38 0.36 16.82
N LEU A 440 -40.20 -0.94 17.05
CA LEU A 440 -38.88 -1.56 17.28
C LEU A 440 -37.84 -1.21 16.20
N PRO A 441 -38.15 -1.17 14.89
CA PRO A 441 -37.17 -0.80 13.88
C PRO A 441 -36.64 0.63 14.06
N ALA A 442 -37.53 1.60 14.34
CA ALA A 442 -37.16 3.00 14.54
C ALA A 442 -36.39 3.21 15.86
N ILE A 443 -36.80 2.50 16.92
CA ILE A 443 -36.08 2.50 18.21
C ILE A 443 -34.68 1.91 18.04
N SER A 444 -34.54 0.81 17.29
CA SER A 444 -33.25 0.19 17.02
C SER A 444 -32.32 1.11 16.23
N ASP A 445 -32.83 1.79 15.20
CA ASP A 445 -32.08 2.79 14.43
C ASP A 445 -31.61 3.95 15.33
N ALA A 446 -32.49 4.49 16.17
CA ALA A 446 -32.15 5.58 17.10
C ALA A 446 -31.16 5.14 18.19
N ARG A 447 -31.23 3.88 18.67
CA ARG A 447 -30.22 3.31 19.57
C ARG A 447 -28.87 3.17 18.89
N GLY A 448 -28.84 2.75 17.63
CA GLY A 448 -27.63 2.72 16.81
C GLY A 448 -27.00 4.10 16.66
N GLN A 449 -27.82 5.12 16.38
CA GLN A 449 -27.37 6.52 16.34
C GLN A 449 -26.76 6.97 17.68
N LEU A 450 -27.43 6.70 18.81
CA LEU A 450 -26.93 7.05 20.14
C LEU A 450 -25.58 6.39 20.43
N ALA A 451 -25.44 5.09 20.14
CA ALA A 451 -24.19 4.36 20.32
C ALA A 451 -23.06 4.87 19.40
N GLY A 452 -23.42 5.35 18.21
CA GLY A 452 -22.48 5.99 17.27
C GLY A 452 -22.06 7.41 17.64
N LEU A 453 -22.72 8.05 18.62
CA LEU A 453 -22.40 9.37 19.15
C LEU A 453 -21.67 9.29 20.51
N ILE A 454 -22.04 8.32 21.35
CA ILE A 454 -21.54 8.17 22.73
C ILE A 454 -20.95 6.77 22.91
N TYR A 455 -19.62 6.71 22.98
CA TYR A 455 -18.82 5.51 23.17
C TYR A 455 -17.51 5.88 23.91
N PRO A 456 -16.75 4.93 24.47
CA PRO A 456 -15.45 5.24 25.08
C PRO A 456 -14.48 5.87 24.06
N GLY A 457 -13.98 7.08 24.31
CA GLY A 457 -13.10 7.83 23.41
C GLY A 457 -13.83 8.79 22.45
N PHE A 458 -15.12 9.04 22.65
CA PHE A 458 -15.91 9.89 21.75
C PHE A 458 -15.48 11.36 21.77
N VAL A 459 -14.83 11.86 22.83
CA VAL A 459 -14.51 13.28 22.97
C VAL A 459 -13.41 13.66 21.99
N SER A 460 -12.26 12.98 22.04
CA SER A 460 -11.15 13.25 21.10
C SER A 460 -11.48 12.79 19.68
N SER A 461 -12.12 11.64 19.50
CA SER A 461 -12.52 11.13 18.18
C SER A 461 -13.51 12.04 17.44
N THR A 462 -14.38 12.76 18.18
CA THR A 462 -15.30 13.74 17.59
C THR A 462 -14.60 15.06 17.29
N GLY A 463 -13.66 15.49 18.14
CA GLY A 463 -13.00 16.78 18.07
C GLY A 463 -13.86 17.93 18.61
N LEU A 464 -13.22 18.93 19.25
CA LEU A 464 -13.92 19.96 20.03
C LEU A 464 -14.91 20.81 19.22
N ALA A 465 -14.62 21.09 17.94
CA ALA A 465 -15.52 21.85 17.08
C ALA A 465 -16.86 21.11 16.90
N GLN A 466 -16.79 19.82 16.59
CA GLN A 466 -17.97 19.01 16.32
C GLN A 466 -18.67 18.55 17.61
N LEU A 467 -17.91 18.38 18.71
CA LEU A 467 -18.41 18.03 20.03
C LEU A 467 -19.52 18.98 20.50
N ARG A 468 -19.43 20.27 20.13
CA ARG A 468 -20.43 21.31 20.43
C ARG A 468 -21.81 21.02 19.83
N HIS A 469 -21.89 20.20 18.78
CA HIS A 469 -23.16 19.83 18.14
C HIS A 469 -23.82 18.59 18.75
N LEU A 470 -23.10 17.78 19.53
CA LEU A 470 -23.63 16.54 20.10
C LEU A 470 -24.89 16.74 20.96
N PRO A 471 -25.01 17.77 21.81
CA PRO A 471 -26.26 18.02 22.53
C PRO A 471 -27.47 18.19 21.61
N ARG A 472 -27.28 18.81 20.43
CA ARG A 472 -28.34 18.99 19.43
C ARG A 472 -28.72 17.67 18.77
N TYR A 473 -27.74 16.84 18.39
CA TYR A 473 -28.02 15.52 17.81
C TYR A 473 -28.76 14.60 18.77
N LEU A 474 -28.34 14.59 20.04
CA LEU A 474 -29.01 13.84 21.11
C LEU A 474 -30.42 14.39 21.37
N GLY A 475 -30.60 15.72 21.37
CA GLY A 475 -31.91 16.35 21.41
C GLY A 475 -32.79 15.97 20.22
N GLY A 476 -32.21 15.73 19.04
CA GLY A 476 -32.90 15.24 17.86
C GLY A 476 -33.43 13.81 18.02
N ILE A 477 -32.66 12.93 18.68
CA ILE A 477 -33.12 11.59 19.06
C ILE A 477 -34.33 11.70 19.98
N SER A 478 -34.24 12.57 21.00
CA SER A 478 -35.34 12.82 21.93
C SER A 478 -36.60 13.33 21.26
N ALA A 479 -36.46 14.37 20.42
CA ALA A 479 -37.58 14.98 19.70
C ALA A 479 -38.27 14.02 18.70
N ARG A 480 -37.55 13.01 18.21
CA ARG A 480 -38.10 11.98 17.31
C ARG A 480 -39.12 11.09 18.02
N ILE A 481 -38.92 10.74 19.28
CA ILE A 481 -39.70 9.68 19.96
C ILE A 481 -41.20 10.01 20.06
N PRO A 482 -41.62 11.22 20.49
CA PRO A 482 -43.06 11.56 20.49
C PRO A 482 -43.66 11.53 19.08
N LYS A 483 -42.96 12.11 18.10
CA LYS A 483 -43.41 12.15 16.69
C LYS A 483 -43.52 10.76 16.06
N LEU A 484 -42.65 9.84 16.46
CA LEU A 484 -42.67 8.44 16.06
C LEU A 484 -43.94 7.74 16.56
N VAL A 485 -44.37 8.02 17.80
CA VAL A 485 -45.63 7.48 18.35
C VAL A 485 -46.83 8.05 17.61
N ASP A 486 -46.81 9.36 17.30
CA ASP A 486 -47.91 10.04 16.62
C ASP A 486 -48.06 9.64 15.14
N ASN A 487 -46.95 9.47 14.41
CA ASN A 487 -46.96 9.10 12.99
C ASN A 487 -45.83 8.13 12.61
N PRO A 488 -45.98 6.83 12.91
CA PRO A 488 -44.99 5.81 12.57
C PRO A 488 -44.71 5.67 11.06
N GLY A 489 -45.72 5.96 10.23
CA GLY A 489 -45.60 5.86 8.77
C GLY A 489 -44.66 6.90 8.18
N ARG A 490 -44.73 8.15 8.67
CA ARG A 490 -43.80 9.21 8.25
C ARG A 490 -42.38 8.93 8.73
N ASP A 491 -42.22 8.49 9.97
CA ASP A 491 -40.91 8.10 10.51
C ASP A 491 -40.27 7.01 9.68
N ARG A 492 -41.05 5.99 9.24
CA ARG A 492 -40.56 4.92 8.37
C ARG A 492 -39.93 5.44 7.08
N VAL A 493 -40.57 6.43 6.43
CA VAL A 493 -40.04 7.03 5.19
C VAL A 493 -38.73 7.75 5.46
N TRP A 494 -38.67 8.58 6.50
CA TRP A 494 -37.47 9.32 6.88
C TRP A 494 -36.33 8.42 7.36
N MET A 495 -36.65 7.36 8.11
CA MET A 495 -35.68 6.35 8.54
C MET A 495 -35.06 5.64 7.35
N ASN A 496 -35.84 5.27 6.32
CA ASN A 496 -35.31 4.67 5.10
C ASN A 496 -34.33 5.61 4.40
N GLU A 497 -34.59 6.92 4.38
CA GLU A 497 -33.66 7.91 3.79
C GLU A 497 -32.35 8.04 4.60
N ALA A 498 -32.43 8.09 5.93
CA ALA A 498 -31.26 8.12 6.80
C ALA A 498 -30.42 6.82 6.71
N GLN A 499 -31.08 5.66 6.60
CA GLN A 499 -30.43 4.37 6.38
C GLN A 499 -29.77 4.30 5.01
N ALA A 500 -30.40 4.83 3.96
CA ALA A 500 -29.79 4.92 2.63
C ALA A 500 -28.52 5.79 2.64
N ALA A 501 -28.51 6.89 3.39
CA ALA A 501 -27.31 7.71 3.56
C ALA A 501 -26.19 6.95 4.29
N THR A 502 -26.55 6.23 5.35
CA THR A 502 -25.60 5.42 6.15
C THR A 502 -25.01 4.27 5.32
N ALA A 503 -25.84 3.54 4.58
CA ALA A 503 -25.40 2.45 3.71
C ALA A 503 -24.43 2.92 2.61
N ARG A 504 -24.65 4.12 2.04
CA ARG A 504 -23.71 4.72 1.08
C ARG A 504 -22.38 5.08 1.72
N PHE A 505 -22.42 5.63 2.94
CA PHE A 505 -21.22 5.93 3.71
C PHE A 505 -20.42 4.66 4.03
N GLU A 506 -21.08 3.59 4.44
CA GLU A 506 -20.44 2.28 4.70
C GLU A 506 -19.88 1.66 3.42
N THR A 507 -20.60 1.76 2.29
CA THR A 507 -20.14 1.29 0.98
C THR A 507 -18.87 2.04 0.52
N ALA A 508 -18.74 3.32 0.88
CA ALA A 508 -17.55 4.12 0.63
C ALA A 508 -16.39 3.84 1.61
N GLY A 509 -16.52 2.84 2.49
CA GLY A 509 -15.51 2.46 3.48
C GLY A 509 -15.61 3.21 4.82
N GLY A 510 -16.68 3.98 5.03
CA GLY A 510 -16.95 4.66 6.29
C GLY A 510 -17.36 3.69 7.40
N THR A 511 -16.94 3.96 8.64
CA THR A 511 -17.38 3.24 9.83
C THR A 511 -17.97 4.20 10.87
N ILE A 512 -18.86 3.69 11.72
CA ILE A 512 -19.37 4.41 12.89
C ILE A 512 -19.10 3.54 14.13
N PRO A 513 -18.22 3.96 15.06
CA PRO A 513 -17.43 5.19 15.06
C PRO A 513 -16.42 5.29 13.90
N LEU A 514 -16.02 6.53 13.57
CA LEU A 514 -15.00 6.79 12.55
C LEU A 514 -13.66 6.20 12.97
N GLN A 515 -12.92 5.66 12.00
CA GLN A 515 -11.50 5.35 12.20
C GLN A 515 -10.70 6.64 12.43
N THR A 516 -9.65 6.56 13.26
CA THR A 516 -8.82 7.72 13.61
C THR A 516 -8.13 8.36 12.39
N ASP A 517 -7.84 7.57 11.36
CA ASP A 517 -7.25 8.00 10.07
C ASP A 517 -8.27 8.00 8.91
N ALA A 518 -9.56 8.13 9.22
CA ALA A 518 -10.60 8.24 8.20
C ALA A 518 -10.34 9.44 7.28
N ALA A 519 -10.52 9.23 5.97
CA ALA A 519 -10.35 10.28 4.97
C ALA A 519 -11.31 11.46 5.23
N ALA A 520 -10.89 12.68 4.91
CA ALA A 520 -11.64 13.90 5.19
C ALA A 520 -13.07 13.88 4.62
N HIS A 521 -13.27 13.28 3.45
CA HIS A 521 -14.59 13.14 2.83
C HIS A 521 -15.52 12.19 3.63
N LEU A 522 -14.98 11.13 4.23
CA LEU A 522 -15.72 10.23 5.13
C LEU A 522 -16.07 10.95 6.45
N VAL A 523 -15.12 11.68 7.04
CA VAL A 523 -15.37 12.50 8.24
C VAL A 523 -16.50 13.50 7.98
N ARG A 524 -16.47 14.18 6.84
CA ARG A 524 -17.52 15.12 6.43
C ARG A 524 -18.87 14.43 6.26
N ALA A 525 -18.91 13.31 5.54
CA ALA A 525 -20.14 12.56 5.29
C ALA A 525 -20.78 12.04 6.60
N ARG A 526 -19.97 11.55 7.54
CA ARG A 526 -20.43 11.11 8.87
C ARG A 526 -21.25 12.17 9.59
N TRP A 527 -20.81 13.42 9.55
CA TRP A 527 -21.51 14.52 10.24
C TRP A 527 -22.69 15.04 9.45
N MET A 528 -22.63 15.03 8.11
CA MET A 528 -23.79 15.30 7.26
C MET A 528 -24.94 14.30 7.52
N ILE A 529 -24.65 13.04 7.86
CA ILE A 529 -25.70 12.07 8.25
C ILE A 529 -26.44 12.55 9.51
N GLU A 530 -25.75 13.12 10.49
CA GLU A 530 -26.42 13.67 11.69
C GLU A 530 -27.24 14.93 11.37
N GLU A 531 -26.73 15.79 10.48
CA GLU A 531 -27.52 16.94 10.00
C GLU A 531 -28.78 16.49 9.25
N LEU A 532 -28.67 15.42 8.43
CA LEU A 532 -29.81 14.85 7.73
C LEU A 532 -30.84 14.37 8.75
N ARG A 533 -30.41 13.63 9.78
CA ARG A 533 -31.28 13.17 10.86
C ARG A 533 -31.98 14.33 11.58
N ILE A 534 -31.28 15.44 11.86
CA ILE A 534 -31.92 16.64 12.42
C ILE A 534 -32.98 17.21 11.47
N SER A 535 -32.65 17.34 10.18
CA SER A 535 -33.58 17.89 9.18
C SER A 535 -34.84 17.05 8.98
N LEU A 536 -34.74 15.73 9.18
CA LEU A 536 -35.85 14.80 9.03
C LEU A 536 -36.67 14.71 10.32
N PHE A 537 -36.05 14.47 11.46
CA PHE A 537 -36.77 14.09 12.69
C PHE A 537 -37.03 15.27 13.65
N ALA A 538 -36.23 16.34 13.57
CA ALA A 538 -36.23 17.43 14.54
C ALA A 538 -36.02 18.80 13.88
N GLN A 539 -36.89 19.16 12.93
CA GLN A 539 -36.79 20.42 12.16
C GLN A 539 -36.66 21.66 13.05
N GLU A 540 -37.33 21.66 14.21
CA GLU A 540 -37.30 22.72 15.21
C GLU A 540 -35.90 23.01 15.77
N LEU A 541 -35.00 22.02 15.78
CA LEU A 541 -33.63 22.18 16.26
C LEU A 541 -32.69 22.78 15.22
N LYS A 542 -33.13 22.85 13.94
CA LYS A 542 -32.41 23.38 12.77
C LYS A 542 -31.10 22.64 12.47
N ALA A 543 -30.95 22.20 11.22
CA ALA A 543 -29.67 21.70 10.74
C ALA A 543 -28.64 22.85 10.70
N ALA A 544 -27.37 22.56 11.00
CA ALA A 544 -26.29 23.55 10.96
C ALA A 544 -25.97 23.98 9.52
N GLU A 545 -26.33 23.14 8.55
CA GLU A 545 -26.15 23.37 7.12
C GLU A 545 -27.27 22.71 6.32
N SER A 546 -27.41 23.11 5.07
CA SER A 546 -28.35 22.45 4.15
C SER A 546 -27.78 21.10 3.71
N VAL A 547 -28.57 20.05 3.90
CA VAL A 547 -28.16 18.65 3.72
C VAL A 547 -29.26 17.87 3.00
N SER A 548 -28.85 16.88 2.20
CA SER A 548 -29.74 15.92 1.55
C SER A 548 -28.95 14.66 1.19
N LEU A 549 -29.65 13.56 0.90
CA LEU A 549 -29.05 12.31 0.44
C LEU A 549 -28.14 12.51 -0.80
N GLN A 550 -28.54 13.40 -1.73
CA GLN A 550 -27.76 13.74 -2.92
C GLN A 550 -26.45 14.48 -2.58
N ARG A 551 -26.48 15.40 -1.60
CA ARG A 551 -25.27 16.12 -1.17
C ARG A 551 -24.28 15.18 -0.48
N ILE A 552 -24.77 14.25 0.34
CA ILE A 552 -23.94 13.21 0.96
C ILE A 552 -23.29 12.34 -0.13
N GLN A 553 -24.07 11.89 -1.11
CA GLN A 553 -23.52 11.10 -2.23
C GLN A 553 -22.43 11.85 -3.00
N LYS A 554 -22.60 13.16 -3.24
CA LYS A 554 -21.59 13.98 -3.91
C LYS A 554 -20.28 14.05 -3.12
N VAL A 555 -20.36 14.14 -1.80
CA VAL A 555 -19.17 14.15 -0.92
C VAL A 555 -18.47 12.79 -0.89
N LEU A 556 -19.22 11.69 -1.06
CA LEU A 556 -18.66 10.33 -1.07
C LEU A 556 -18.07 9.89 -2.42
N ALA A 557 -18.37 10.60 -3.51
CA ALA A 557 -17.93 10.23 -4.86
C ALA A 557 -16.51 10.72 -5.21
N VAL A 558 -15.66 10.96 -4.21
CA VAL A 558 -14.30 11.51 -4.35
C VAL A 558 -13.33 10.46 -4.88
#